data_AF-M6VV17-F1
#
_entry.id   AF-M6VV17-F1
#
_cell.length_a   1.000
_cell.length_b   1.000
_cell.length_c   1.000
_cell.angle_alpha   90.00
_cell.angle_beta   90.00
_cell.angle_gamma   90.00
#
_symmetry.space_group_name_H-M   'P 1'
#
loop_
_entity.id
_entity.type
_entity.pdbx_description
1 polymer ?
#
loop_
_entity_poly.entity_id
_entity_poly.type
_entity_poly.pdbx_seq_one_letter_code
_entity_poly.pdbx_strand_id
1 'polypeptide(L)'
;MALIMMISRWQYLQKIFLKRLSCRVINNSKWVIDIMKILGISDTHEAAAALMIDEKIIASSAEERFSRLKSDMGYPSQAIRFCLNFAGIQPQDLDAVVLATNDSPAAHIRIKREATFSIKDWIDEQNLYWKKKFAGDNPSYFKLFAENPKYIHDTSYNYEGIFSEQNGVDQEKFRKVRFDKAKNDLGISEKIIHFITHEHCHSYYGYYGANIRKKALVFTCEGEGDYSNSTVSIADSDGLIEIAHTKENHLAHYYRYITLILGMKPNQHEYKVMGLAPYASEYEIQKVLPVFEGLLDVKNGNLVKGRKIPDSYFHFIEAFQGLRFDGIAGALQRYLEDRLSAWVLYHIKETGIRDIV
;
A
#
# COMPACT_ATOMS: atom_id res chain seq x y z
N MET A 1 -4.84 6.72 -2.36
CA MET A 1 -6.26 6.74 -2.82
C MET A 1 -6.80 5.32 -3.08
N ALA A 2 -6.56 4.36 -2.16
CA ALA A 2 -6.93 2.94 -2.33
C ALA A 2 -7.63 2.34 -1.08
N LEU A 3 -8.31 3.15 -0.28
CA LEU A 3 -8.61 2.82 1.12
C LEU A 3 -10.10 2.66 1.48
N ILE A 4 -10.97 2.55 0.49
CA ILE A 4 -12.28 3.19 0.65
C ILE A 4 -13.49 2.26 0.83
N MET A 5 -13.41 0.93 0.66
CA MET A 5 -14.64 0.11 0.73
C MET A 5 -14.49 -1.21 1.50
N MET A 6 -14.04 -1.12 2.75
CA MET A 6 -14.19 -2.22 3.71
C MET A 6 -15.36 -1.97 4.64
N ILE A 7 -16.52 -2.58 4.35
CA ILE A 7 -17.21 -3.61 5.15
C ILE A 7 -18.25 -4.23 4.23
N SER A 8 -17.99 -5.45 3.80
CA SER A 8 -19.01 -6.32 3.18
C SER A 8 -18.96 -7.75 3.76
N ARG A 9 -18.14 -7.94 4.81
CA ARG A 9 -18.12 -9.16 5.63
C ARG A 9 -18.47 -8.87 7.08
N TRP A 10 -19.67 -8.33 7.31
CA TRP A 10 -20.33 -8.41 8.62
C TRP A 10 -21.37 -9.54 8.70
N GLN A 11 -21.50 -10.40 7.69
CA GLN A 11 -22.27 -11.66 7.79
C GLN A 11 -21.53 -12.76 8.59
N TYR A 12 -20.19 -12.73 8.66
CA TYR A 12 -19.41 -13.68 9.48
C TYR A 12 -19.33 -13.25 10.95
N LEU A 13 -19.15 -11.94 11.21
CA LEU A 13 -19.28 -11.37 12.56
C LEU A 13 -20.72 -11.43 13.06
N GLN A 14 -21.73 -11.39 12.19
CA GLN A 14 -23.11 -11.68 12.57
C GLN A 14 -23.22 -13.02 13.32
N LYS A 15 -22.57 -14.12 12.94
CA LYS A 15 -22.73 -15.37 13.73
C LYS A 15 -22.10 -15.35 15.13
N ILE A 16 -21.12 -14.48 15.37
CA ILE A 16 -20.48 -14.32 16.69
C ILE A 16 -21.18 -13.20 17.52
N PHE A 17 -21.75 -12.18 16.86
CA PHE A 17 -22.50 -11.06 17.47
C PHE A 17 -24.02 -11.21 17.49
N LEU A 18 -24.62 -12.18 16.77
CA LEU A 18 -26.08 -12.46 16.73
C LEU A 18 -26.62 -13.08 18.03
N LYS A 19 -25.86 -13.03 19.14
CA LYS A 19 -26.45 -13.10 20.48
C LYS A 19 -26.80 -11.73 21.07
N ARG A 20 -26.54 -10.60 20.37
CA ARG A 20 -26.85 -9.25 20.88
C ARG A 20 -27.52 -8.25 19.93
N LEU A 21 -27.79 -8.61 18.68
CA LEU A 21 -28.73 -7.83 17.84
C LEU A 21 -30.17 -8.22 18.18
N SER A 22 -30.63 -7.77 19.35
CA SER A 22 -32.06 -7.64 19.56
C SER A 22 -32.54 -6.47 18.71
N CYS A 23 -33.45 -6.71 17.78
CA CYS A 23 -34.43 -5.70 17.42
C CYS A 23 -35.00 -5.17 18.73
N ARG A 24 -34.62 -3.97 19.16
CA ARG A 24 -35.32 -3.29 20.25
C ARG A 24 -36.53 -2.64 19.63
N VAL A 25 -37.68 -3.26 19.82
CA VAL A 25 -38.96 -2.56 19.73
C VAL A 25 -38.94 -1.48 20.81
N ILE A 26 -38.59 -0.25 20.42
CA ILE A 26 -38.86 0.92 21.25
C ILE A 26 -40.27 1.35 20.90
N ASN A 27 -41.11 1.46 21.92
CA ASN A 27 -42.51 1.85 21.83
C ASN A 27 -42.74 3.03 20.85
N ASN A 28 -43.75 2.87 20.00
CA ASN A 28 -44.34 3.84 19.09
C ASN A 28 -43.44 4.40 17.97
N SER A 29 -43.59 3.76 16.80
CA SER A 29 -43.54 4.38 15.47
C SER A 29 -42.32 5.23 15.12
N LYS A 30 -41.17 4.58 14.93
CA LYS A 30 -40.13 4.98 13.96
C LYS A 30 -39.15 3.82 13.79
N TRP A 31 -39.08 3.26 12.59
CA TRP A 31 -38.00 2.35 12.21
C TRP A 31 -36.72 3.17 12.12
N VAL A 32 -35.76 2.92 13.02
CA VAL A 32 -34.42 3.49 12.90
C VAL A 32 -33.59 2.47 12.13
N ILE A 33 -33.26 2.79 10.89
CA ILE A 33 -32.18 2.11 10.17
C ILE A 33 -30.90 2.70 10.77
N ASP A 34 -30.08 1.89 11.42
CA ASP A 34 -28.80 2.35 11.95
C ASP A 34 -27.85 2.65 10.78
N ILE A 35 -27.69 3.93 10.48
CA ILE A 35 -26.79 4.43 9.43
C ILE A 35 -25.35 4.34 9.97
N MET A 36 -24.59 3.40 9.41
CA MET A 36 -23.19 3.12 9.77
C MET A 36 -22.25 4.20 9.22
N LYS A 37 -21.40 4.78 10.07
CA LYS A 37 -20.39 5.80 9.72
C LYS A 37 -18.99 5.33 10.05
N ILE A 38 -18.13 5.25 9.05
CA ILE A 38 -16.79 4.66 9.15
C ILE A 38 -15.74 5.62 8.61
N LEU A 39 -14.73 5.92 9.41
CA LEU A 39 -13.57 6.70 9.00
C LEU A 39 -12.37 5.77 8.74
N GLY A 40 -11.92 5.66 7.50
CA GLY A 40 -10.67 5.01 7.13
C GLY A 40 -9.49 5.99 7.16
N ILE A 41 -8.36 5.55 7.69
CA ILE A 41 -7.12 6.33 7.86
C ILE A 41 -5.94 5.53 7.33
N SER A 42 -5.12 6.16 6.50
CA SER A 42 -3.80 5.66 6.06
C SER A 42 -2.74 6.70 6.38
N ASP A 43 -1.58 6.24 6.85
CA ASP A 43 -0.48 7.08 7.35
C ASP A 43 0.90 6.66 6.83
N THR A 44 0.93 5.72 5.87
CA THR A 44 2.17 5.17 5.31
C THR A 44 2.69 6.02 4.14
N HIS A 45 2.52 5.61 2.88
CA HIS A 45 3.15 6.26 1.71
C HIS A 45 2.53 7.60 1.30
N GLU A 46 1.21 7.70 1.37
CA GLU A 46 0.46 8.93 1.14
C GLU A 46 -0.63 8.99 2.20
N ALA A 47 -0.38 9.79 3.23
CA ALA A 47 -1.29 9.98 4.34
C ALA A 47 -2.64 10.49 3.83
N ALA A 48 -3.74 9.83 4.20
CA ALA A 48 -5.06 10.12 3.69
C ALA A 48 -6.18 9.66 4.62
N ALA A 49 -7.35 10.26 4.46
CA ALA A 49 -8.57 9.85 5.15
C ALA A 49 -9.73 9.68 4.17
N ALA A 50 -10.68 8.81 4.52
CA ALA A 50 -11.92 8.62 3.81
C ALA A 50 -13.08 8.34 4.78
N LEU A 51 -14.21 8.98 4.56
CA LEU A 51 -15.42 8.80 5.34
C LEU A 51 -16.49 8.12 4.49
N MET A 52 -16.97 6.99 4.99
CA MET A 52 -18.10 6.26 4.45
C MET A 52 -19.31 6.42 5.38
N ILE A 53 -20.48 6.67 4.81
CA ILE A 53 -21.77 6.68 5.51
C ILE A 53 -22.75 5.84 4.69
N ASP A 54 -23.34 4.81 5.31
CA ASP A 54 -24.33 3.94 4.67
C ASP A 54 -23.86 3.40 3.32
N GLU A 55 -22.70 2.72 3.34
CA GLU A 55 -22.04 2.11 2.17
C GLU A 55 -21.61 3.09 1.06
N LYS A 56 -21.74 4.40 1.29
CA LYS A 56 -21.37 5.44 0.32
C LYS A 56 -20.21 6.27 0.82
N ILE A 57 -19.32 6.59 -0.09
CA ILE A 57 -18.14 7.42 0.19
C ILE A 57 -18.58 8.86 0.13
N ILE A 58 -18.55 9.52 1.28
CA ILE A 58 -19.02 10.89 1.43
C ILE A 58 -17.89 11.88 1.18
N ALA A 59 -16.70 11.57 1.70
CA ALA A 59 -15.52 12.41 1.52
C ALA A 59 -14.26 11.56 1.53
N SER A 60 -13.26 11.96 0.75
CA SER A 60 -11.89 11.47 0.90
C SER A 60 -10.91 12.54 0.44
N SER A 61 -9.78 12.65 1.14
CA SER A 61 -8.71 13.53 0.75
C SER A 61 -7.36 13.01 1.23
N ALA A 62 -6.30 13.37 0.52
CA ALA A 62 -4.92 13.13 0.92
C ALA A 62 -4.37 14.34 1.69
N GLU A 63 -3.55 14.08 2.71
CA GLU A 63 -2.94 15.10 3.56
C GLU A 63 -2.09 16.09 2.75
N GLU A 64 -1.41 15.61 1.70
CA GLU A 64 -0.60 16.43 0.79
C GLU A 64 -1.35 17.61 0.17
N ARG A 65 -2.69 17.52 0.04
CA ARG A 65 -3.53 18.60 -0.48
C ARG A 65 -3.55 19.81 0.46
N PHE A 66 -3.43 19.57 1.76
CA PHE A 66 -3.46 20.56 2.82
C PHE A 66 -2.05 20.96 3.26
N SER A 67 -1.16 19.99 3.50
CA SER A 67 0.22 20.26 3.93
C SER A 67 1.09 20.85 2.81
N ARG A 68 0.66 20.70 1.55
CA ARG A 68 1.40 21.08 0.33
C ARG A 68 2.74 20.35 0.19
N LEU A 69 2.93 19.28 0.97
CA LEU A 69 4.07 18.40 0.93
C LEU A 69 3.71 17.17 0.09
N LYS A 70 4.26 17.08 -1.13
CA LYS A 70 3.94 15.98 -2.06
C LYS A 70 4.32 14.62 -1.46
N SER A 71 3.41 13.66 -1.46
CA SER A 71 3.53 12.35 -0.83
C SER A 71 3.79 12.44 0.68
N ASP A 72 3.05 13.31 1.35
CA ASP A 72 3.13 13.46 2.80
C ASP A 72 2.83 12.12 3.51
N MET A 73 3.56 11.84 4.58
CA MET A 73 3.45 10.63 5.40
C MET A 73 3.16 11.00 6.85
N GLY A 74 2.59 10.06 7.61
CA GLY A 74 2.21 10.26 9.01
C GLY A 74 0.70 10.44 9.19
N TYR A 75 0.29 10.80 10.40
CA TYR A 75 -1.14 10.88 10.73
C TYR A 75 -1.85 12.03 9.97
N PRO A 76 -2.91 11.75 9.19
CA PRO A 76 -3.53 12.73 8.29
C PRO A 76 -4.59 13.62 8.98
N SER A 77 -4.18 14.41 9.98
CA SER A 77 -5.10 15.23 10.78
C SER A 77 -5.97 16.18 9.95
N GLN A 78 -5.44 16.80 8.88
CA GLN A 78 -6.22 17.76 8.09
C GLN A 78 -7.20 17.05 7.16
N ALA A 79 -6.81 15.94 6.54
CA ALA A 79 -7.73 15.15 5.75
C ALA A 79 -8.87 14.54 6.57
N ILE A 80 -8.59 14.09 7.80
CA ILE A 80 -9.60 13.62 8.75
C ILE A 80 -10.59 14.74 9.06
N ARG A 81 -10.09 15.91 9.47
CA ARG A 81 -10.91 17.09 9.78
C ARG A 81 -11.76 17.50 8.58
N PHE A 82 -11.19 17.48 7.37
CA PHE A 82 -11.92 17.76 6.14
C PHE A 82 -13.09 16.80 5.95
N CYS A 83 -12.87 15.49 6.10
CA CYS A 83 -13.93 14.50 5.88
C CYS A 83 -15.10 14.66 6.87
N LEU A 84 -14.80 14.87 8.15
CA LEU A 84 -15.82 15.08 9.19
C LEU A 84 -16.59 16.38 8.97
N ASN A 85 -15.89 17.48 8.68
CA ASN A 85 -16.50 18.78 8.41
C ASN A 85 -17.38 18.75 7.15
N PHE A 86 -16.93 18.07 6.10
CA PHE A 86 -17.68 17.96 4.84
C PHE A 86 -19.02 17.23 5.05
N ALA A 87 -19.04 16.20 5.90
CA ALA A 87 -20.26 15.47 6.25
C ALA A 87 -21.08 16.12 7.37
N GLY A 88 -20.56 17.15 8.03
CA GLY A 88 -21.22 17.84 9.15
C GLY A 88 -21.38 16.95 10.40
N ILE A 89 -20.49 15.98 10.62
CA ILE A 89 -20.55 15.06 11.77
C ILE A 89 -19.39 15.30 12.74
N GLN A 90 -19.58 14.92 14.00
CA GLN A 90 -18.53 14.91 15.02
C GLN A 90 -17.82 13.55 15.07
N PRO A 91 -16.59 13.47 15.58
CA PRO A 91 -15.91 12.18 15.79
C PRO A 91 -16.73 11.16 16.61
N GLN A 92 -17.54 11.64 17.56
CA GLN A 92 -18.39 10.80 18.41
C GLN A 92 -19.55 10.15 17.66
N ASP A 93 -19.87 10.61 16.45
CA ASP A 93 -20.92 10.04 15.59
C ASP A 93 -20.42 8.84 14.78
N LEU A 94 -19.11 8.56 14.81
CA LEU A 94 -18.48 7.44 14.11
C LEU A 94 -18.77 6.13 14.83
N ASP A 95 -19.15 5.13 14.06
CA ASP A 95 -19.35 3.76 14.54
C ASP A 95 -18.07 2.93 14.48
N ALA A 96 -17.15 3.29 13.58
CA ALA A 96 -15.82 2.70 13.46
C ALA A 96 -14.77 3.68 12.91
N VAL A 97 -13.54 3.50 13.36
CA VAL A 97 -12.32 4.10 12.80
C VAL A 97 -11.35 2.99 12.43
N VAL A 98 -10.93 2.96 11.17
CA VAL A 98 -10.08 1.90 10.62
C VAL A 98 -8.72 2.49 10.26
N LEU A 99 -7.67 1.97 10.91
CA LEU A 99 -6.28 2.22 10.57
C LEU A 99 -5.79 1.15 9.60
N ALA A 100 -5.37 1.56 8.42
CA ALA A 100 -4.84 0.63 7.42
C ALA A 100 -3.39 0.23 7.74
N THR A 101 -3.04 -1.00 7.38
CA THR A 101 -1.71 -1.63 7.62
C THR A 101 -1.47 -1.88 9.10
N ASN A 102 -1.09 -3.11 9.47
CA ASN A 102 -0.66 -3.42 10.82
C ASN A 102 0.78 -2.96 11.02
N ASP A 103 1.69 -3.41 10.17
CA ASP A 103 3.13 -3.22 10.31
C ASP A 103 3.59 -2.11 9.37
N SER A 104 3.79 -0.92 9.93
CA SER A 104 4.13 0.27 9.16
C SER A 104 5.64 0.57 9.20
N PRO A 105 6.23 1.17 8.15
CA PRO A 105 7.64 1.50 8.13
C PRO A 105 7.91 2.79 8.94
N ALA A 106 7.98 2.66 10.27
CA ALA A 106 8.14 3.79 11.20
C ALA A 106 9.32 4.71 10.83
N ALA A 107 10.42 4.15 10.35
CA ALA A 107 11.60 4.93 9.95
C ALA A 107 11.33 5.82 8.74
N HIS A 108 10.55 5.34 7.76
CA HIS A 108 10.19 6.14 6.57
C HIS A 108 9.20 7.25 6.94
N ILE A 109 8.21 6.92 7.77
CA ILE A 109 7.23 7.91 8.27
C ILE A 109 7.95 8.99 9.08
N ARG A 110 8.88 8.61 9.96
CA ARG A 110 9.64 9.53 10.81
C ARG A 110 10.30 10.66 10.03
N ILE A 111 10.82 10.41 8.83
CA ILE A 111 11.48 11.41 7.96
C ILE A 111 10.66 11.83 6.74
N LYS A 112 9.38 11.43 6.70
CA LYS A 112 8.49 11.64 5.55
C LYS A 112 9.22 11.33 4.23
N ARG A 113 9.87 10.16 4.19
CA ARG A 113 10.92 9.81 3.22
C ARG A 113 10.50 10.12 1.79
N GLU A 114 9.30 9.70 1.40
CA GLU A 114 8.73 9.89 0.08
C GLU A 114 8.61 11.37 -0.29
N ALA A 115 8.23 12.22 0.65
CA ALA A 115 8.14 13.65 0.43
C ALA A 115 9.52 14.32 0.38
N THR A 116 10.40 13.93 1.29
CA THR A 116 11.61 14.69 1.58
C THR A 116 12.82 14.29 0.74
N PHE A 117 12.97 13.01 0.40
CA PHE A 117 14.16 12.53 -0.31
C PHE A 117 14.28 13.17 -1.69
N SER A 118 15.45 13.76 -1.95
CA SER A 118 15.89 14.05 -3.31
C SER A 118 16.30 12.75 -4.02
N ILE A 119 16.46 12.79 -5.35
CA ILE A 119 17.01 11.64 -6.11
C ILE A 119 18.37 11.21 -5.53
N LYS A 120 19.22 12.16 -5.12
CA LYS A 120 20.50 11.86 -4.48
C LYS A 120 20.30 11.12 -3.16
N ASP A 121 19.34 11.50 -2.33
CA ASP A 121 19.06 10.80 -1.06
C ASP A 121 18.63 9.35 -1.29
N TRP A 122 17.83 9.09 -2.34
CA TRP A 122 17.48 7.72 -2.76
C TRP A 122 18.70 6.91 -3.19
N ILE A 123 19.65 7.51 -3.91
CA ILE A 123 20.93 6.88 -4.29
C ILE A 123 21.81 6.64 -3.06
N ASP A 124 21.89 7.62 -2.16
CA ASP A 124 22.64 7.52 -0.91
C ASP A 124 22.08 6.38 -0.04
N GLU A 125 20.75 6.17 0.00
CA GLU A 125 20.13 5.01 0.65
C GLU A 125 20.65 3.69 0.09
N GLN A 126 20.78 3.56 -1.24
CA GLN A 126 21.32 2.35 -1.85
C GLN A 126 22.78 2.10 -1.44
N ASN A 127 23.59 3.15 -1.40
CA ASN A 127 25.03 3.03 -1.12
C ASN A 127 25.34 2.87 0.38
N LEU A 128 24.66 3.62 1.24
CA LEU A 128 24.96 3.69 2.67
C LEU A 128 24.28 2.59 3.47
N TYR A 129 23.07 2.17 3.05
CA TYR A 129 22.29 1.15 3.74
C TYR A 129 22.27 -0.17 2.97
N TRP A 130 21.66 -0.21 1.78
CA TRP A 130 21.37 -1.48 1.11
C TRP A 130 22.64 -2.24 0.68
N LYS A 131 23.63 -1.55 0.11
CA LYS A 131 24.90 -2.16 -0.29
C LYS A 131 25.59 -2.88 0.88
N LYS A 132 25.65 -2.22 2.04
CA LYS A 132 26.24 -2.79 3.26
C LYS A 132 25.41 -3.95 3.80
N LYS A 133 24.09 -3.78 3.83
CA LYS A 133 23.15 -4.83 4.27
C LYS A 133 23.28 -6.10 3.43
N PHE A 134 23.39 -5.98 2.11
CA PHE A 134 23.61 -7.13 1.22
C PHE A 134 25.02 -7.73 1.34
N ALA A 135 26.01 -6.95 1.77
CA ALA A 135 27.34 -7.45 2.10
C ALA A 135 27.41 -8.20 3.45
N GLY A 136 26.31 -8.26 4.21
CA GLY A 136 26.22 -8.93 5.51
C GLY A 136 26.42 -8.01 6.71
N ASP A 137 26.63 -6.71 6.50
CA ASP A 137 26.66 -5.74 7.59
C ASP A 137 25.24 -5.48 8.13
N ASN A 138 25.14 -4.91 9.33
CA ASN A 138 23.86 -4.46 9.91
C ASN A 138 23.82 -2.94 10.11
N PRO A 139 23.83 -2.13 9.03
CA PRO A 139 23.80 -0.67 9.13
C PRO A 139 22.49 -0.20 9.78
N SER A 140 22.56 0.90 10.53
CA SER A 140 21.39 1.50 11.15
C SER A 140 20.67 2.46 10.22
N TYR A 141 19.48 2.07 9.74
CA TYR A 141 18.64 2.99 8.96
C TYR A 141 18.28 4.23 9.79
N PHE A 142 17.99 4.03 11.07
CA PHE A 142 17.62 5.10 11.99
C PHE A 142 18.73 6.14 12.15
N LYS A 143 19.97 5.70 12.44
CA LYS A 143 21.13 6.61 12.58
C LYS A 143 21.55 7.24 11.25
N LEU A 144 21.42 6.52 10.14
CA LEU A 144 21.81 7.02 8.82
C LEU A 144 20.84 8.10 8.30
N PHE A 145 19.53 7.88 8.49
CA PHE A 145 18.50 8.70 7.87
C PHE A 145 17.50 9.28 8.87
N ALA A 146 16.93 8.47 9.76
CA ALA A 146 15.77 8.89 10.56
C ALA A 146 16.03 10.04 11.55
N GLU A 147 17.27 10.18 12.06
CA GLU A 147 17.67 11.29 12.95
C GLU A 147 18.23 12.50 12.19
N ASN A 148 18.44 12.39 10.88
CA ASN A 148 19.12 13.44 10.12
C ASN A 148 18.26 14.71 10.04
N PRO A 149 18.71 15.86 10.60
CA PRO A 149 17.93 17.11 10.66
C PRO A 149 17.71 17.76 9.29
N LYS A 150 18.37 17.25 8.23
CA LYS A 150 18.09 17.66 6.85
C LYS A 150 16.66 17.35 6.43
N TYR A 151 16.05 16.30 7.00
CA TYR A 151 14.76 15.82 6.54
C TYR A 151 13.58 16.42 7.32
N ILE A 152 12.41 16.50 6.68
CA ILE A 152 11.18 16.91 7.36
C ILE A 152 10.74 15.74 8.23
N HIS A 153 10.73 15.97 9.54
CA HIS A 153 10.34 14.95 10.48
C HIS A 153 8.84 14.93 10.75
N ASP A 154 8.27 13.73 10.84
CA ASP A 154 6.94 13.55 11.40
C ASP A 154 6.95 13.88 12.91
N THR A 155 5.99 14.70 13.31
CA THR A 155 5.74 15.11 14.69
C THR A 155 4.41 14.60 15.22
N SER A 156 3.66 13.84 14.40
CA SER A 156 2.35 13.33 14.78
C SER A 156 2.41 12.11 15.71
N TYR A 157 3.46 11.30 15.61
CA TYR A 157 3.69 10.12 16.44
C TYR A 157 4.82 10.29 17.45
N ASN A 158 4.71 9.62 18.60
CA ASN A 158 5.81 9.47 19.54
C ASN A 158 6.69 8.28 19.14
N TYR A 159 7.94 8.54 18.77
CA TYR A 159 8.90 7.53 18.31
C TYR A 159 9.80 6.97 19.43
N GLU A 160 9.60 7.40 20.68
CA GLU A 160 10.43 6.99 21.81
C GLU A 160 10.44 5.47 21.99
N GLY A 161 11.63 4.88 21.83
CA GLY A 161 11.86 3.44 21.92
C GLY A 161 11.07 2.61 20.90
N ILE A 162 10.68 3.19 19.76
CA ILE A 162 10.12 2.45 18.61
C ILE A 162 11.23 1.75 17.82
N PHE A 163 12.42 2.33 17.82
CA PHE A 163 13.58 1.78 17.13
C PHE A 163 14.46 1.03 18.13
N SER A 164 14.83 -0.21 17.80
CA SER A 164 15.76 -0.99 18.61
C SER A 164 17.22 -0.62 18.33
N GLU A 165 18.13 -0.95 19.26
CA GLU A 165 19.58 -0.73 19.07
C GLU A 165 20.15 -1.47 17.84
N GLN A 166 19.50 -2.57 17.43
CA GLN A 166 19.82 -3.35 16.23
C GLN A 166 19.02 -2.92 14.98
N ASN A 167 18.30 -1.80 15.06
CA ASN A 167 17.65 -1.10 13.94
C ASN A 167 16.39 -1.78 13.39
N GLY A 168 15.75 -2.63 14.19
CA GLY A 168 14.39 -3.09 13.94
C GLY A 168 13.37 -2.06 14.41
N VAL A 169 12.21 -2.04 13.77
CA VAL A 169 11.03 -1.33 14.28
C VAL A 169 10.28 -2.29 15.20
N ASP A 170 10.01 -1.87 16.43
CA ASP A 170 9.04 -2.54 17.30
C ASP A 170 7.63 -2.27 16.77
N GLN A 171 7.14 -3.18 15.94
CA GLN A 171 5.85 -3.04 15.26
C GLN A 171 4.67 -3.06 16.24
N GLU A 172 4.77 -3.80 17.35
CA GLU A 172 3.71 -3.83 18.36
C GLU A 172 3.59 -2.46 19.04
N LYS A 173 4.73 -1.90 19.45
CA LYS A 173 4.76 -0.58 20.07
C LYS A 173 4.35 0.51 19.08
N PHE A 174 4.76 0.41 17.80
CA PHE A 174 4.37 1.40 16.81
C PHE A 174 2.88 1.34 16.46
N ARG A 175 2.28 0.13 16.35
CA ARG A 175 0.82 -0.01 16.26
C ARG A 175 0.11 0.64 17.44
N LYS A 176 0.62 0.45 18.66
CA LYS A 176 0.06 1.10 19.84
C LYS A 176 0.15 2.62 19.75
N VAL A 177 1.26 3.20 19.29
CA VAL A 177 1.39 4.65 19.10
C VAL A 177 0.38 5.18 18.08
N ARG A 178 0.20 4.47 16.96
CA ARG A 178 -0.79 4.84 15.91
C ARG A 178 -2.22 4.77 16.45
N PHE A 179 -2.53 3.71 17.22
CA PHE A 179 -3.80 3.54 17.90
C PHE A 179 -4.10 4.68 18.89
N ASP A 180 -3.16 4.95 19.79
CA ASP A 180 -3.29 5.98 20.82
C ASP A 180 -3.42 7.37 20.18
N LYS A 181 -2.71 7.64 19.07
CA LYS A 181 -2.85 8.88 18.31
C LYS A 181 -4.27 9.04 17.77
N ALA A 182 -4.83 8.03 17.09
CA ALA A 182 -6.21 8.10 16.59
C ALA A 182 -7.23 8.30 17.72
N LYS A 183 -7.08 7.53 18.81
CA LYS A 183 -7.94 7.62 20.01
C LYS A 183 -7.95 9.02 20.60
N ASN A 184 -6.76 9.58 20.86
CA ASN A 184 -6.61 10.85 21.56
C ASN A 184 -6.97 12.05 20.67
N ASP A 185 -6.63 12.01 19.38
CA ASP A 185 -6.91 13.11 18.44
C ASP A 185 -8.42 13.23 18.15
N LEU A 186 -9.13 12.10 18.05
CA LEU A 186 -10.57 12.06 17.79
C LEU A 186 -11.42 12.09 19.07
N GLY A 187 -10.85 11.77 20.23
CA GLY A 187 -11.58 11.70 21.49
C GLY A 187 -12.69 10.63 21.47
N ILE A 188 -12.35 9.43 20.99
CA ILE A 188 -13.29 8.32 20.75
C ILE A 188 -13.00 7.10 21.63
N SER A 189 -13.94 6.17 21.70
CA SER A 189 -13.76 4.91 22.41
C SER A 189 -12.77 4.01 21.69
N GLU A 190 -11.89 3.35 22.44
CA GLU A 190 -10.98 2.33 21.92
C GLU A 190 -11.70 1.13 21.27
N LYS A 191 -12.97 0.90 21.61
CA LYS A 191 -13.77 -0.22 21.09
C LYS A 191 -14.13 -0.10 19.61
N ILE A 192 -14.06 1.11 19.06
CA ILE A 192 -14.42 1.38 17.67
C ILE A 192 -13.20 1.58 16.77
N ILE A 193 -11.98 1.43 17.31
CA ILE A 193 -10.74 1.57 16.55
C ILE A 193 -10.26 0.18 16.14
N HIS A 194 -10.04 -0.02 14.85
CA HIS A 194 -9.66 -1.30 14.27
C HIS A 194 -8.44 -1.12 13.36
N PHE A 195 -7.55 -2.10 13.37
CA PHE A 195 -6.55 -2.26 12.33
C PHE A 195 -7.03 -3.26 11.28
N ILE A 196 -6.66 -3.01 10.05
CA ILE A 196 -6.95 -3.85 8.91
C ILE A 196 -5.69 -4.01 8.08
N THR A 197 -5.48 -5.21 7.54
CA THR A 197 -4.29 -5.50 6.75
C THR A 197 -4.27 -4.71 5.44
N HIS A 198 -3.06 -4.34 5.01
CA HIS A 198 -2.77 -3.62 3.78
C HIS A 198 -3.42 -4.29 2.56
N GLU A 199 -3.28 -5.60 2.45
CA GLU A 199 -3.82 -6.43 1.38
C GLU A 199 -5.36 -6.39 1.33
N HIS A 200 -6.00 -6.43 2.51
CA HIS A 200 -7.47 -6.33 2.58
C HIS A 200 -7.93 -4.93 2.16
N CYS A 201 -7.23 -3.88 2.59
CA CYS A 201 -7.55 -2.51 2.15
C CYS A 201 -7.54 -2.42 0.61
N HIS A 202 -6.48 -2.91 -0.04
CA HIS A 202 -6.35 -2.87 -1.49
C HIS A 202 -7.34 -3.76 -2.23
N SER A 203 -7.51 -5.01 -1.81
CA SER A 203 -8.41 -5.97 -2.47
C SER A 203 -9.88 -5.56 -2.38
N TYR A 204 -10.35 -5.10 -1.21
CA TYR A 204 -11.71 -4.59 -1.06
C TYR A 204 -11.91 -3.29 -1.81
N TYR A 205 -10.95 -2.36 -1.77
CA TYR A 205 -11.03 -1.15 -2.58
C TYR A 205 -11.12 -1.45 -4.07
N GLY A 206 -10.30 -2.38 -4.57
CA GLY A 206 -10.36 -2.81 -5.97
C GLY A 206 -11.75 -3.34 -6.33
N TYR A 207 -12.26 -4.32 -5.58
CA TYR A 207 -13.50 -5.00 -5.94
C TYR A 207 -14.74 -4.10 -5.83
N TYR A 208 -14.89 -3.41 -4.70
CA TYR A 208 -16.04 -2.52 -4.49
C TYR A 208 -15.90 -1.20 -5.27
N GLY A 209 -14.68 -0.78 -5.62
CA GLY A 209 -14.44 0.35 -6.53
C GLY A 209 -14.72 0.03 -8.00
N ALA A 210 -14.56 -1.23 -8.42
CA ALA A 210 -14.87 -1.68 -9.77
C ALA A 210 -16.39 -1.68 -10.02
N ASN A 211 -16.82 -1.56 -11.29
CA ASN A 211 -18.22 -1.75 -11.68
C ASN A 211 -18.58 -3.24 -11.87
N ILE A 212 -18.09 -4.09 -10.96
CA ILE A 212 -18.27 -5.54 -10.96
C ILE A 212 -18.89 -5.93 -9.60
N ARG A 213 -20.04 -6.60 -9.63
CA ARG A 213 -20.78 -7.09 -8.45
C ARG A 213 -21.20 -8.54 -8.64
N LYS A 214 -20.25 -9.35 -9.09
CA LYS A 214 -20.41 -10.78 -9.39
C LYS A 214 -19.08 -11.49 -9.14
N LYS A 215 -19.11 -12.81 -9.27
CA LYS A 215 -17.92 -13.64 -9.07
C LYS A 215 -16.74 -13.14 -9.93
N ALA A 216 -15.64 -12.74 -9.30
CA ALA A 216 -14.47 -12.18 -9.97
C ALA A 216 -13.17 -12.60 -9.28
N LEU A 217 -12.07 -12.60 -10.03
CA LEU A 217 -10.73 -12.66 -9.48
C LEU A 217 -10.28 -11.24 -9.11
N VAL A 218 -9.74 -11.06 -7.92
CA VAL A 218 -9.21 -9.79 -7.42
C VAL A 218 -7.73 -9.96 -7.18
N PHE A 219 -6.91 -9.17 -7.87
CA PHE A 219 -5.46 -9.22 -7.76
C PHE A 219 -4.96 -7.98 -7.01
N THR A 220 -4.01 -8.19 -6.09
CA THR A 220 -3.17 -7.09 -5.60
C THR A 220 -1.74 -7.33 -6.06
N CYS A 221 -1.08 -6.27 -6.53
CA CYS A 221 0.32 -6.28 -6.97
C CYS A 221 0.99 -5.03 -6.43
N GLU A 222 1.75 -5.20 -5.35
CA GLU A 222 2.22 -4.13 -4.49
C GLU A 222 3.75 -4.20 -4.32
N GLY A 223 4.34 -3.16 -3.72
CA GLY A 223 5.74 -3.22 -3.31
C GLY A 223 5.92 -4.00 -2.00
N GLU A 224 5.05 -3.74 -1.04
CA GLU A 224 5.12 -4.26 0.32
C GLU A 224 3.73 -4.20 0.95
N GLY A 225 3.37 -5.22 1.73
CA GLY A 225 2.15 -5.32 2.52
C GLY A 225 2.47 -5.96 3.87
N ASP A 226 1.45 -6.27 4.67
CA ASP A 226 1.65 -6.82 6.02
C ASP A 226 2.25 -8.24 5.99
N TYR A 227 1.78 -9.08 5.06
CA TYR A 227 2.23 -10.46 4.93
C TYR A 227 2.50 -10.90 3.50
N SER A 228 2.25 -10.05 2.51
CA SER A 228 2.52 -10.33 1.10
C SER A 228 2.94 -9.05 0.37
N ASN A 229 3.32 -9.18 -0.88
CA ASN A 229 3.36 -8.08 -1.85
C ASN A 229 2.51 -8.38 -3.08
N SER A 230 1.68 -9.43 -2.97
CA SER A 230 0.79 -9.87 -4.02
C SER A 230 -0.20 -10.88 -3.48
N THR A 231 -1.48 -10.69 -3.79
CA THR A 231 -2.56 -11.62 -3.46
C THR A 231 -3.45 -11.89 -4.67
N VAL A 232 -4.10 -13.05 -4.67
CA VAL A 232 -5.24 -13.37 -5.55
C VAL A 232 -6.39 -13.83 -4.69
N SER A 233 -7.54 -13.19 -4.84
CA SER A 233 -8.77 -13.56 -4.15
C SER A 233 -9.88 -13.86 -5.15
N ILE A 234 -10.81 -14.74 -4.77
CA ILE A 234 -12.11 -14.87 -5.42
C ILE A 234 -13.08 -14.00 -4.64
N ALA A 235 -13.68 -13.02 -5.31
CA ALA A 235 -14.78 -12.23 -4.78
C ALA A 235 -16.12 -12.79 -5.27
N ASP A 236 -17.14 -12.81 -4.42
CA ASP A 236 -18.54 -13.08 -4.79
C ASP A 236 -19.51 -12.29 -3.89
N SER A 237 -20.77 -12.72 -3.78
CA SER A 237 -21.78 -12.07 -2.92
C SER A 237 -21.46 -12.18 -1.42
N ASP A 238 -20.63 -13.14 -1.03
CA ASP A 238 -20.34 -13.50 0.37
C ASP A 238 -18.99 -12.90 0.84
N GLY A 239 -18.33 -12.13 -0.04
CA GLY A 239 -17.11 -11.38 0.21
C GLY A 239 -15.92 -11.86 -0.61
N LEU A 240 -14.70 -11.65 -0.08
CA LEU A 240 -13.45 -12.06 -0.71
C LEU A 240 -12.85 -13.27 0.02
N ILE A 241 -12.37 -14.25 -0.73
CA ILE A 241 -11.62 -15.42 -0.25
C ILE A 241 -10.28 -15.43 -0.97
N GLU A 242 -9.19 -15.22 -0.22
CA GLU A 242 -7.83 -15.33 -0.75
C GLU A 242 -7.53 -16.79 -1.15
N ILE A 243 -6.97 -16.98 -2.33
CA ILE A 243 -6.59 -18.28 -2.89
C ILE A 243 -5.08 -18.41 -3.17
N ALA A 244 -4.35 -17.29 -3.22
CA ALA A 244 -2.90 -17.26 -3.36
C ALA A 244 -2.32 -15.96 -2.79
N HIS A 245 -1.12 -16.04 -2.24
CA HIS A 245 -0.30 -14.89 -1.88
C HIS A 245 1.19 -15.24 -1.96
N THR A 246 2.03 -14.21 -2.05
CA THR A 246 3.50 -14.36 -2.07
C THR A 246 4.21 -13.12 -1.54
N LYS A 247 5.45 -13.29 -1.06
CA LYS A 247 6.41 -12.19 -0.78
C LYS A 247 7.48 -12.08 -1.87
N GLU A 248 7.42 -12.93 -2.89
CA GLU A 248 8.42 -13.05 -3.95
C GLU A 248 8.09 -12.23 -5.21
N ASN A 249 7.00 -11.44 -5.20
CA ASN A 249 6.72 -10.55 -6.31
C ASN A 249 7.64 -9.32 -6.24
N HIS A 250 8.59 -9.21 -7.18
CA HIS A 250 9.53 -8.10 -7.26
C HIS A 250 9.21 -7.09 -8.37
N LEU A 251 8.06 -7.18 -9.04
CA LEU A 251 7.72 -6.29 -10.15
C LEU A 251 7.73 -4.82 -9.75
N ALA A 252 7.05 -4.47 -8.64
CA ALA A 252 7.04 -3.11 -8.11
C ALA A 252 8.44 -2.63 -7.70
N HIS A 253 9.27 -3.53 -7.16
CA HIS A 253 10.66 -3.22 -6.82
C HIS A 253 11.51 -2.92 -8.05
N TYR A 254 11.39 -3.71 -9.12
CA TYR A 254 12.07 -3.42 -10.37
C TYR A 254 11.64 -2.05 -10.89
N TYR A 255 10.34 -1.81 -10.99
CA TYR A 255 9.82 -0.52 -11.47
C TYR A 255 10.36 0.67 -10.66
N ARG A 256 10.40 0.55 -9.33
CA ARG A 256 10.97 1.54 -8.41
C ARG A 256 12.46 1.80 -8.67
N TYR A 257 13.27 0.74 -8.77
CA TYR A 257 14.72 0.89 -8.96
C TYR A 257 15.08 1.39 -10.34
N ILE A 258 14.39 0.95 -11.39
CA ILE A 258 14.59 1.51 -12.73
C ILE A 258 14.17 2.99 -12.78
N THR A 259 13.08 3.37 -12.10
CA THR A 259 12.70 4.79 -11.95
C THR A 259 13.85 5.60 -11.35
N LEU A 260 14.53 5.08 -10.32
CA LEU A 260 15.70 5.73 -9.73
C LEU A 260 16.88 5.79 -10.71
N ILE A 261 17.19 4.69 -11.40
CA ILE A 261 18.31 4.59 -12.36
C ILE A 261 18.13 5.58 -13.52
N LEU A 262 16.89 5.80 -13.95
CA LEU A 262 16.55 6.81 -14.98
C LEU A 262 16.56 8.25 -14.44
N GLY A 263 17.05 8.48 -13.22
CA GLY A 263 17.15 9.81 -12.62
C GLY A 263 15.81 10.40 -12.19
N MET A 264 14.81 9.54 -11.92
CA MET A 264 13.49 9.96 -11.47
C MET A 264 13.28 9.58 -10.00
N LYS A 265 12.21 10.11 -9.38
CA LYS A 265 11.94 9.96 -7.95
C LYS A 265 11.11 8.68 -7.70
N PRO A 266 11.64 7.69 -6.97
CA PRO A 266 10.89 6.51 -6.53
C PRO A 266 9.60 6.86 -5.79
N ASN A 267 8.60 5.99 -5.90
CA ASN A 267 7.26 6.09 -5.32
C ASN A 267 6.49 7.38 -5.74
N GLN A 268 6.92 8.03 -6.81
CA GLN A 268 6.30 9.25 -7.35
C GLN A 268 6.32 9.31 -8.87
N HIS A 269 7.39 8.85 -9.53
CA HIS A 269 7.62 9.06 -10.96
C HIS A 269 7.54 7.78 -11.80
N GLU A 270 7.10 6.66 -11.25
CA GLU A 270 6.92 5.40 -11.99
C GLU A 270 6.05 5.61 -13.24
N TYR A 271 4.98 6.41 -13.14
CA TYR A 271 4.13 6.73 -14.29
C TYR A 271 4.86 7.44 -15.43
N LYS A 272 5.99 8.13 -15.17
CA LYS A 272 6.81 8.77 -16.20
C LYS A 272 7.63 7.73 -16.97
N VAL A 273 8.07 6.67 -16.30
CA VAL A 273 8.71 5.52 -16.96
C VAL A 273 7.70 4.80 -17.84
N MET A 274 6.48 4.58 -17.34
CA MET A 274 5.37 4.05 -18.16
C MET A 274 5.07 4.95 -19.37
N GLY A 275 5.00 6.27 -19.15
CA GLY A 275 4.76 7.24 -20.22
C GLY A 275 5.91 7.33 -21.23
N LEU A 276 7.13 6.98 -20.83
CA LEU A 276 8.32 6.92 -21.69
C LEU A 276 8.37 5.62 -22.52
N ALA A 277 7.87 4.51 -21.98
CA ALA A 277 7.90 3.19 -22.63
C ALA A 277 7.44 3.18 -24.11
N PRO A 278 6.33 3.83 -24.52
CA PRO A 278 5.87 3.78 -25.92
C PRO A 278 6.77 4.55 -26.91
N TYR A 279 7.74 5.34 -26.44
CA TYR A 279 8.70 6.02 -27.32
C TYR A 279 9.87 5.12 -27.75
N ALA A 280 10.02 3.96 -27.11
CA ALA A 280 11.07 3.01 -27.45
C ALA A 280 10.75 2.27 -28.75
N SER A 281 11.72 2.21 -29.66
CA SER A 281 11.60 1.32 -30.83
C SER A 281 11.73 -0.14 -30.40
N GLU A 282 11.14 -1.06 -31.17
CA GLU A 282 11.29 -2.50 -30.94
C GLU A 282 12.78 -2.93 -30.89
N TYR A 283 13.61 -2.33 -31.73
CA TYR A 283 15.05 -2.58 -31.75
C TYR A 283 15.73 -2.24 -30.41
N GLU A 284 15.36 -1.14 -29.76
CA GLU A 284 15.91 -0.78 -28.46
C GLU A 284 15.34 -1.61 -27.32
N ILE A 285 14.05 -1.97 -27.38
CA ILE A 285 13.43 -2.88 -26.40
C ILE A 285 14.15 -4.24 -26.40
N GLN A 286 14.38 -4.82 -27.58
CA GLN A 286 15.00 -6.14 -27.72
C GLN A 286 16.45 -6.21 -27.21
N LYS A 287 17.19 -5.09 -27.24
CA LYS A 287 18.53 -5.03 -26.62
C LYS A 287 18.49 -5.15 -25.10
N VAL A 288 17.45 -4.62 -24.46
CA VAL A 288 17.37 -4.55 -23.00
C VAL A 288 16.61 -5.73 -22.40
N LEU A 289 15.65 -6.31 -23.13
CA LEU A 289 14.80 -7.41 -22.63
C LEU A 289 15.57 -8.57 -21.96
N PRO A 290 16.73 -9.04 -22.46
CA PRO A 290 17.51 -10.10 -21.82
C PRO A 290 17.98 -9.79 -20.38
N VAL A 291 18.05 -8.51 -20.01
CA VAL A 291 18.36 -8.08 -18.63
C VAL A 291 17.24 -8.47 -17.66
N PHE A 292 16.00 -8.60 -18.12
CA PHE A 292 14.85 -8.99 -17.29
C PHE A 292 14.47 -10.46 -17.39
N GLU A 293 14.89 -11.15 -18.46
CA GLU A 293 14.51 -12.52 -18.73
C GLU A 293 14.78 -13.46 -17.54
N GLY A 294 13.74 -14.21 -17.19
CA GLY A 294 13.76 -15.21 -16.13
C GLY A 294 13.82 -14.65 -14.72
N LEU A 295 13.78 -13.33 -14.47
CA LEU A 295 13.84 -12.81 -13.09
C LEU A 295 12.63 -13.24 -12.23
N LEU A 296 11.45 -13.36 -12.84
CA LEU A 296 10.21 -13.81 -12.23
C LEU A 296 9.49 -14.81 -13.12
N ASP A 297 8.94 -15.83 -12.47
CA ASP A 297 8.12 -16.87 -13.07
C ASP A 297 6.77 -16.94 -12.37
N VAL A 298 5.78 -17.53 -13.05
CA VAL A 298 4.52 -17.92 -12.43
C VAL A 298 4.62 -19.39 -12.03
N LYS A 299 4.55 -19.68 -10.72
CA LYS A 299 4.55 -21.05 -10.19
C LYS A 299 3.49 -21.16 -9.11
N ASN A 300 2.66 -22.22 -9.19
CA ASN A 300 1.60 -22.51 -8.22
C ASN A 300 0.71 -21.29 -7.92
N GLY A 301 0.35 -20.52 -8.96
CA GLY A 301 -0.50 -19.33 -8.81
C GLY A 301 0.19 -18.09 -8.25
N ASN A 302 1.51 -18.10 -8.07
CA ASN A 302 2.28 -16.97 -7.55
C ASN A 302 3.35 -16.49 -8.52
N LEU A 303 3.62 -15.19 -8.50
CA LEU A 303 4.85 -14.62 -9.02
C LEU A 303 5.99 -14.93 -8.04
N VAL A 304 7.00 -15.67 -8.50
CA VAL A 304 8.13 -16.13 -7.69
C VAL A 304 9.45 -15.81 -8.35
N LYS A 305 10.52 -15.71 -7.55
CA LYS A 305 11.86 -15.45 -8.08
C LYS A 305 12.34 -16.61 -8.95
N GLY A 306 12.81 -16.27 -10.16
CA GLY A 306 13.48 -17.21 -11.05
C GLY A 306 15.00 -17.07 -10.95
N ARG A 307 15.61 -16.54 -12.00
CA ARG A 307 17.04 -16.20 -12.12
C ARG A 307 17.45 -15.29 -10.95
N LYS A 308 18.46 -15.73 -10.21
CA LYS A 308 19.00 -14.99 -9.07
C LYS A 308 19.88 -13.83 -9.56
N ILE A 309 19.70 -12.67 -8.93
CA ILE A 309 20.56 -11.50 -9.07
C ILE A 309 21.05 -11.09 -7.66
N PRO A 310 22.27 -10.54 -7.53
CA PRO A 310 22.86 -10.20 -6.23
C PRO A 310 22.03 -9.13 -5.49
N ASP A 311 21.56 -8.12 -6.21
CA ASP A 311 20.64 -7.08 -5.73
C ASP A 311 19.90 -6.48 -6.94
N SER A 312 18.89 -5.63 -6.71
CA SER A 312 18.11 -5.03 -7.80
C SER A 312 18.62 -3.66 -8.27
N TYR A 313 19.46 -2.95 -7.52
CA TYR A 313 19.88 -1.60 -7.92
C TYR A 313 21.24 -1.61 -8.64
N PHE A 314 22.28 -2.15 -8.00
CA PHE A 314 23.63 -2.22 -8.54
C PHE A 314 23.72 -3.20 -9.71
N HIS A 315 22.95 -4.29 -9.69
CA HIS A 315 22.87 -5.19 -10.84
C HIS A 315 22.32 -4.47 -12.09
N PHE A 316 21.20 -3.76 -11.97
CA PHE A 316 20.59 -3.09 -13.13
C PHE A 316 21.39 -1.89 -13.62
N ILE A 317 21.97 -1.09 -12.72
CA ILE A 317 22.79 0.06 -13.15
C ILE A 317 24.02 -0.39 -13.95
N GLU A 318 24.61 -1.54 -13.61
CA GLU A 318 25.69 -2.15 -14.37
C GLU A 318 25.19 -2.75 -15.70
N ALA A 319 24.09 -3.50 -15.66
CA ALA A 319 23.53 -4.16 -16.85
C ALA A 319 23.05 -3.17 -17.93
N PHE A 320 22.68 -1.94 -17.56
CA PHE A 320 22.18 -0.93 -18.49
C PHE A 320 23.26 -0.03 -19.10
N GLN A 321 24.54 -0.24 -18.80
CA GLN A 321 25.61 0.55 -19.40
C GLN A 321 25.59 0.42 -20.94
N GLY A 322 25.51 1.57 -21.64
CA GLY A 322 25.45 1.61 -23.10
C GLY A 322 24.07 1.35 -23.71
N LEU A 323 23.03 1.13 -22.89
CA LEU A 323 21.65 0.99 -23.36
C LEU A 323 20.91 2.32 -23.33
N ARG A 324 19.98 2.51 -24.27
CA ARG A 324 19.19 3.75 -24.32
C ARG A 324 18.10 3.76 -23.26
N PHE A 325 17.89 4.92 -22.65
CA PHE A 325 16.95 5.15 -21.55
C PHE A 325 15.48 4.81 -21.92
N ASP A 326 15.06 5.10 -23.15
CA ASP A 326 13.76 4.73 -23.69
C ASP A 326 13.64 3.21 -23.87
N GLY A 327 14.68 2.55 -24.40
CA GLY A 327 14.77 1.09 -24.46
C GLY A 327 14.62 0.41 -23.09
N ILE A 328 15.22 0.97 -22.04
CA ILE A 328 15.09 0.48 -20.66
C ILE A 328 13.63 0.58 -20.18
N ALA A 329 12.99 1.73 -20.38
CA ALA A 329 11.59 1.93 -20.01
C ALA A 329 10.66 0.97 -20.78
N GLY A 330 10.86 0.83 -22.09
CA GLY A 330 10.07 -0.06 -22.94
C GLY A 330 10.21 -1.54 -22.57
N ALA A 331 11.45 -2.01 -22.32
CA ALA A 331 11.70 -3.39 -21.91
C ALA A 331 11.16 -3.71 -20.51
N LEU A 332 11.29 -2.78 -19.56
CA LEU A 332 10.68 -2.93 -18.23
C LEU A 332 9.16 -3.04 -18.34
N GLN A 333 8.51 -2.17 -19.12
CA GLN A 333 7.06 -2.18 -19.30
C GLN A 333 6.59 -3.49 -19.95
N ARG A 334 7.25 -3.94 -21.02
CA ARG A 334 6.94 -5.22 -21.67
C ARG A 334 7.08 -6.39 -20.70
N TYR A 335 8.20 -6.44 -19.97
CA TYR A 335 8.44 -7.50 -19.00
C TYR A 335 7.36 -7.53 -17.91
N LEU A 336 6.97 -6.37 -17.38
CA LEU A 336 5.89 -6.24 -16.40
C LEU A 336 4.56 -6.80 -16.96
N GLU A 337 4.16 -6.34 -18.14
CA GLU A 337 2.92 -6.77 -18.81
C GLU A 337 2.90 -8.27 -19.10
N ASP A 338 4.02 -8.83 -19.54
CA ASP A 338 4.15 -10.26 -19.82
C ASP A 338 4.00 -11.10 -18.53
N ARG A 339 4.63 -10.68 -17.43
CA ARG A 339 4.55 -11.40 -16.14
C ARG A 339 3.16 -11.29 -15.52
N LEU A 340 2.56 -10.11 -15.52
CA LEU A 340 1.20 -9.91 -15.00
C LEU A 340 0.18 -10.68 -15.84
N SER A 341 0.29 -10.64 -17.17
CA SER A 341 -0.61 -11.38 -18.07
C SER A 341 -0.50 -12.89 -17.85
N ALA A 342 0.73 -13.42 -17.76
CA ALA A 342 0.93 -14.84 -17.46
C ALA A 342 0.31 -15.25 -16.11
N TRP A 343 0.46 -14.41 -15.09
CA TRP A 343 -0.07 -14.66 -13.75
C TRP A 343 -1.60 -14.64 -13.72
N VAL A 344 -2.20 -13.64 -14.36
CA VAL A 344 -3.66 -13.52 -14.50
C VAL A 344 -4.23 -14.69 -15.30
N LEU A 345 -3.63 -15.02 -16.45
CA LEU A 345 -4.07 -16.13 -17.32
C LEU A 345 -3.97 -17.49 -16.61
N TYR A 346 -2.98 -17.69 -15.74
CA TYR A 346 -2.90 -18.87 -14.89
C TYR A 346 -4.18 -19.02 -14.05
N HIS A 347 -4.58 -17.98 -13.33
CA HIS A 347 -5.74 -18.04 -12.44
C HIS A 347 -7.08 -18.13 -13.19
N ILE A 348 -7.19 -17.49 -14.35
CA ILE A 348 -8.35 -17.67 -15.23
C ILE A 348 -8.47 -19.14 -15.64
N LYS A 349 -7.35 -19.79 -16.00
CA LYS A 349 -7.33 -21.20 -16.40
C LYS A 349 -7.70 -22.13 -15.24
N GLU A 350 -7.14 -21.91 -14.06
CA GLU A 350 -7.38 -22.76 -12.88
C GLU A 350 -8.81 -22.62 -12.32
N THR A 351 -9.37 -21.41 -12.33
CA THR A 351 -10.66 -21.12 -11.68
C THR A 351 -11.85 -21.09 -12.64
N GLY A 352 -11.60 -20.87 -13.93
CA GLY A 352 -12.63 -20.60 -14.95
C GLY A 352 -13.27 -19.22 -14.85
N ILE A 353 -12.85 -18.37 -13.91
CA ILE A 353 -13.40 -17.02 -13.71
C ILE A 353 -12.69 -16.04 -14.65
N ARG A 354 -13.47 -15.22 -15.37
CA ARG A 354 -12.96 -14.29 -16.40
C ARG A 354 -13.13 -12.81 -16.05
N ASP A 355 -13.93 -12.50 -15.05
CA ASP A 355 -14.03 -11.16 -14.52
C ASP A 355 -12.85 -10.92 -13.58
N ILE A 356 -12.13 -9.82 -13.78
CA ILE A 356 -10.85 -9.52 -13.14
C ILE A 356 -10.91 -8.10 -12.59
N VAL A 357 -10.40 -7.94 -11.39
CA VAL A 357 -10.24 -6.68 -10.68
C VAL A 357 -8.78 -6.49 -10.33
#